data_AF-A0A8X7B7A1-F1
#
_entry.id   AF-A0A8X7B7A1-F1
#
_cell.length_a   1.000
_cell.length_b   1.000
_cell.length_c   1.000
_cell.angle_alpha   90.00
_cell.angle_beta   90.00
_cell.angle_gamma   90.00
#
_symmetry.space_group_name_H-M   'P 1'
#
loop_
_entity.id
_entity.type
_entity.pdbx_description
1 polymer ?
#
loop_
_entity_poly.entity_id
_entity_poly.type
_entity_poly.pdbx_seq_one_letter_code
_entity_poly.pdbx_strand_id
1 'polypeptide(L)'
;MLFGRDLRLPADLLFSRPPDAPLVPEEYVEKLQARMEEIHNLARERIDLASEKMKTQYDVRATGHDFHEGDKVWLWNPRRKGLSPKLQTNWECPYTVLKRLNDVVVRI
;
A
#
# COMPACT_ATOMS: atom_id res chain seq x y z
N MET A 1 19.94 22.51 42.77
CA MET A 1 18.75 21.86 42.17
C MET A 1 19.24 21.02 41.00
N LEU A 2 19.22 19.68 41.10
CA LEU A 2 20.04 18.86 40.20
C LEU A 2 19.33 18.40 38.91
N PHE A 3 18.01 18.29 38.82
CA PHE A 3 17.34 17.96 37.56
C PHE A 3 15.93 18.57 37.51
N GLY A 4 15.74 19.61 36.70
CA GLY A 4 14.46 20.31 36.53
C GLY A 4 13.42 19.55 35.69
N ARG A 5 13.23 18.26 35.97
CA ARG A 5 12.19 17.40 35.37
C ARG A 5 11.62 16.50 36.47
N ASP A 6 10.31 16.33 36.48
CA ASP A 6 9.65 15.41 37.41
C ASP A 6 10.20 13.98 37.23
N LEU A 7 10.52 13.33 38.34
CA LEU A 7 10.94 11.93 38.35
C LEU A 7 9.79 11.08 37.80
N ARG A 8 9.95 10.52 36.60
CA ARG A 8 9.01 9.53 36.07
C ARG A 8 9.11 8.28 36.94
N LEU A 9 8.08 8.03 37.74
CA LEU A 9 7.92 6.74 38.41
C LEU A 9 7.90 5.63 37.36
N PRO A 10 8.57 4.49 37.60
CA PRO A 10 8.35 3.27 36.83
C PRO A 10 6.84 2.98 36.75
N ALA A 11 6.35 2.66 35.56
CA ALA A 11 4.93 2.38 35.34
C ALA A 11 4.40 1.27 36.28
N ASP A 12 5.25 0.34 36.69
CA ASP A 12 4.97 -0.75 37.64
C ASP A 12 4.55 -0.29 39.04
N LEU A 13 4.85 0.95 39.44
CA LEU A 13 4.34 1.54 40.69
C LEU A 13 2.97 2.19 40.52
N LEU A 14 2.63 2.65 39.30
CA LEU A 14 1.32 3.22 38.97
C LEU A 14 0.29 2.14 38.69
N PHE A 15 0.73 1.06 38.04
CA PHE A 15 -0.06 -0.12 37.79
C PHE A 15 0.39 -1.20 38.76
N SER A 16 -0.38 -1.38 39.84
CA SER A 16 -0.20 -2.49 40.77
C SER A 16 0.03 -3.78 39.98
N ARG A 17 1.04 -4.57 40.37
CA ARG A 17 1.27 -5.90 39.79
C ARG A 17 -0.07 -6.65 39.80
N PRO A 18 -0.58 -7.10 38.63
CA PRO A 18 -1.81 -7.88 38.61
C PRO A 18 -1.63 -9.07 39.57
N PRO A 19 -2.69 -9.47 40.31
CA PRO A 19 -2.61 -10.66 41.14
C PRO A 19 -2.01 -11.79 40.30
N ASP A 20 -1.03 -12.51 40.83
CA ASP A 20 -0.53 -13.73 40.21
C ASP A 20 -1.72 -14.70 40.18
N ALA A 21 -2.57 -14.59 39.16
CA ALA A 21 -3.66 -15.50 38.94
C ALA A 21 -3.02 -16.87 38.76
N PRO A 22 -3.45 -17.91 39.48
CA PRO A 22 -3.03 -19.28 39.20
C PRO A 22 -3.73 -19.70 37.91
N LEU A 23 -3.32 -19.11 36.80
CA LEU A 23 -3.56 -19.68 35.50
C LEU A 23 -2.64 -20.88 35.44
N VAL A 24 -3.22 -22.06 35.28
CA VAL A 24 -2.47 -23.20 34.79
C VAL A 24 -1.75 -22.70 33.54
N PRO A 25 -0.40 -22.74 33.48
CA PRO A 25 0.35 -22.09 32.40
C PRO A 25 -0.15 -22.48 31.00
N GLU A 26 -0.65 -23.71 30.86
CA GLU A 26 -1.24 -24.26 29.65
C GLU A 26 -2.52 -23.52 29.23
N GLU A 27 -3.49 -23.29 30.13
CA GLU A 27 -4.72 -22.56 29.80
C GLU A 27 -4.45 -21.11 29.35
N TYR A 28 -3.44 -20.46 29.94
CA TYR A 28 -3.07 -19.11 29.55
C TYR A 28 -2.49 -19.09 28.14
N VAL A 29 -1.61 -20.05 27.82
CA VAL A 29 -1.01 -20.19 26.50
C VAL A 29 -2.08 -20.48 25.44
N GLU A 30 -3.02 -21.39 25.72
CA GLU A 30 -4.13 -21.70 24.81
C GLU A 30 -5.03 -20.48 24.56
N LYS A 31 -5.44 -19.78 25.63
CA LYS A 31 -6.26 -18.55 25.50
C LYS A 31 -5.52 -17.45 24.73
N LEU A 32 -4.20 -17.35 24.90
CA LEU A 32 -3.38 -16.38 24.17
C LEU A 32 -3.28 -16.73 22.68
N GLN A 33 -3.04 -18.00 22.37
CA GLN A 33 -2.96 -18.48 20.99
C GLN A 33 -4.29 -18.27 20.26
N ALA A 34 -5.42 -18.64 20.87
CA ALA A 34 -6.75 -18.42 20.31
C ALA A 34 -7.02 -16.94 20.00
N ARG A 35 -6.70 -16.04 20.95
CA ARG A 35 -6.84 -14.59 20.72
C ARG A 35 -5.95 -14.07 19.61
N MET A 36 -4.72 -14.56 19.50
CA MET A 36 -3.81 -14.15 18.42
C MET A 36 -4.33 -14.61 17.05
N GLU A 37 -4.87 -15.83 16.98
CA GLU A 37 -5.48 -16.35 15.76
C GLU A 37 -6.71 -15.55 15.35
N GLU A 38 -7.60 -15.22 16.30
CA GLU A 38 -8.75 -14.34 16.06
C GLU A 38 -8.33 -12.96 15.53
N ILE A 39 -7.35 -12.31 16.17
CA ILE A 39 -6.84 -10.99 15.75
C ILE A 39 -6.24 -11.07 14.35
N HIS A 40 -5.49 -12.13 14.05
CA HIS A 40 -4.87 -12.32 12.76
C HIS A 40 -5.91 -12.53 11.65
N ASN A 41 -6.94 -13.34 11.91
CA ASN A 41 -8.03 -13.57 10.96
C ASN A 41 -8.80 -12.26 10.69
N LEU A 42 -9.10 -11.51 11.74
CA LEU A 42 -9.74 -10.19 11.61
C LEU A 42 -8.87 -9.23 10.79
N ALA A 43 -7.56 -9.20 11.03
CA ALA A 43 -6.65 -8.36 10.26
C ALA A 43 -6.64 -8.75 8.78
N ARG A 44 -6.62 -10.04 8.46
CA ARG A 44 -6.66 -10.55 7.09
C ARG A 44 -7.95 -10.14 6.38
N GLU A 45 -9.10 -10.37 6.99
CA GLU A 45 -10.41 -9.95 6.44
C GLU A 45 -10.45 -8.45 6.14
N ARG A 46 -9.89 -7.62 7.03
CA ARG A 46 -9.84 -6.17 6.83
C ARG A 46 -8.93 -5.77 5.68
N ILE A 47 -7.79 -6.45 5.49
CA ILE A 47 -6.89 -6.22 4.37
C ILE A 47 -7.59 -6.58 3.06
N ASP A 48 -8.28 -7.73 3.00
CA ASP A 48 -8.97 -8.18 1.79
C ASP A 48 -10.09 -7.19 1.40
N LEU A 49 -10.91 -6.78 2.37
CA LEU A 49 -11.98 -5.81 2.16
C LEU A 49 -11.45 -4.43 1.75
N ALA A 50 -10.31 -4.00 2.30
CA ALA A 50 -9.65 -2.77 1.88
C ALA A 50 -9.10 -2.87 0.45
N SER A 51 -8.50 -4.02 0.10
CA SER A 51 -8.00 -4.31 -1.25
C SER A 51 -9.12 -4.24 -2.30
N GLU A 52 -10.27 -4.87 -2.02
CA GLU A 52 -11.44 -4.82 -2.90
C GLU A 52 -11.98 -3.40 -3.09
N LYS A 53 -12.08 -2.63 -1.99
CA LYS A 53 -12.47 -1.21 -2.06
C LYS A 53 -11.48 -0.39 -2.89
N MET A 54 -10.19 -0.65 -2.75
CA MET A 54 -9.16 0.07 -3.49
C MET A 54 -9.21 -0.28 -4.98
N LYS A 55 -9.41 -1.56 -5.32
CA LYS A 55 -9.60 -2.03 -6.70
C LYS A 55 -10.84 -1.39 -7.34
N THR A 56 -11.99 -1.45 -6.67
CA THR A 56 -13.23 -0.87 -7.21
C THR A 56 -13.10 0.63 -7.45
N GLN A 57 -12.47 1.38 -6.54
CA GLN A 57 -12.21 2.81 -6.73
C GLN A 57 -11.23 3.10 -7.88
N TYR A 58 -10.20 2.28 -8.05
CA TYR A 58 -9.26 2.38 -9.15
C TYR A 58 -9.98 2.13 -10.49
N ASP A 59 -10.74 1.04 -10.57
CA ASP A 59 -11.46 0.61 -11.78
C ASP A 59 -12.53 1.64 -12.19
N VAL A 60 -13.18 2.33 -11.25
CA VAL A 60 -14.12 3.44 -11.55
C VAL A 60 -13.44 4.57 -12.33
N ARG A 61 -12.14 4.81 -12.10
CA ARG A 61 -11.37 5.86 -12.81
C ARG A 61 -10.61 5.34 -14.01
N ALA A 62 -10.46 4.02 -14.13
CA ALA A 62 -9.77 3.38 -15.23
C ALA A 62 -10.63 3.50 -16.50
N THR A 63 -10.40 4.55 -17.27
CA THR A 63 -10.99 4.68 -18.60
C THR A 63 -10.21 3.77 -19.55
N GLY A 64 -10.82 2.65 -19.97
CA GLY A 64 -10.24 1.74 -20.96
C GLY A 64 -10.12 2.46 -22.31
N HIS A 65 -8.91 2.91 -22.63
CA HIS A 65 -8.62 3.39 -23.98
C HIS A 65 -8.10 2.18 -24.77
N ASP A 66 -8.97 1.60 -25.57
CA ASP A 66 -8.58 0.53 -26.49
C ASP A 66 -7.87 1.12 -27.70
N PHE A 67 -6.59 0.75 -27.87
CA PHE A 67 -5.81 1.10 -29.04
C PHE A 67 -5.90 -0.02 -30.07
N HIS A 68 -6.20 0.35 -31.32
CA HIS A 68 -6.28 -0.55 -32.47
C HIS A 68 -5.08 -0.33 -33.40
N GLU A 69 -4.75 -1.34 -34.21
CA GLU A 69 -3.73 -1.22 -35.24
C GLU A 69 -4.11 -0.13 -36.24
N GLY A 70 -3.19 0.81 -36.49
CA GLY A 70 -3.44 2.00 -37.31
C GLY A 70 -3.80 3.28 -36.54
N ASP A 71 -4.08 3.20 -35.24
CA ASP A 71 -4.38 4.39 -34.43
C ASP A 71 -3.15 5.29 -34.27
N LYS A 72 -3.38 6.62 -34.27
CA LYS A 72 -2.32 7.61 -34.01
C LYS A 72 -2.25 7.95 -32.54
N VAL A 73 -1.10 7.72 -31.93
CA VAL A 73 -0.86 7.90 -30.49
C VAL A 73 0.33 8.79 -30.23
N TRP A 74 0.27 9.58 -29.17
CA TRP A 74 1.38 10.43 -28.73
C TRP A 74 2.17 9.70 -27.65
N LEU A 75 3.48 9.64 -27.79
CA LEU A 75 4.35 9.01 -26.80
C LEU A 75 4.75 10.04 -25.73
N TRP A 76 4.53 9.72 -24.46
CA TRP A 76 5.05 10.50 -23.35
C TRP A 76 6.52 10.15 -23.10
N ASN A 77 7.43 11.09 -23.43
CA ASN A 77 8.88 10.93 -23.30
C ASN A 77 9.53 12.20 -22.69
N PRO A 78 9.46 12.38 -21.37
CA PRO A 78 9.95 13.58 -20.67
C PRO A 78 11.46 13.56 -20.41
N ARG A 79 12.23 12.58 -20.91
CA ARG A 79 13.67 12.45 -20.64
C ARG A 79 14.44 12.17 -21.92
N ARG A 80 14.29 13.03 -22.93
CA ARG A 80 15.12 12.94 -24.13
C ARG A 80 16.54 13.36 -23.82
N LYS A 81 17.49 12.59 -24.35
CA LYS A 81 18.92 12.90 -24.23
C LYS A 81 19.26 14.06 -25.16
N GLY A 82 20.10 14.99 -24.71
CA GLY A 82 20.66 16.06 -25.54
C GLY A 82 19.97 17.43 -25.44
N LEU A 83 18.82 17.55 -24.78
CA LEU A 83 18.10 18.81 -24.55
C LEU A 83 17.84 19.03 -23.06
N SER A 84 17.74 20.31 -22.64
CA SER A 84 17.38 20.60 -21.25
C SER A 84 15.90 20.27 -21.01
N PRO A 85 15.55 19.57 -19.91
CA PRO A 85 14.16 19.15 -19.68
C PRO A 85 13.13 20.29 -19.61
N LYS A 86 13.57 21.53 -19.37
CA LYS A 86 12.71 22.71 -19.29
C LYS A 86 12.34 23.31 -20.66
N LEU A 87 13.14 23.03 -21.68
CA LEU A 87 12.95 23.55 -23.05
C LEU A 87 12.43 22.49 -24.01
N GLN A 88 12.14 21.27 -23.54
CA GLN A 88 11.59 20.19 -24.36
C GLN A 88 10.09 20.01 -24.11
N THR A 89 9.37 19.53 -25.13
CA THR A 89 8.01 19.01 -24.95
C THR A 89 8.07 17.58 -24.44
N ASN A 90 7.24 17.25 -23.44
CA ASN A 90 7.16 15.89 -22.90
C ASN A 90 6.47 14.90 -23.84
N TRP A 91 5.73 15.41 -24.82
CA TRP A 91 5.06 14.58 -25.82
C TRP A 91 5.90 14.50 -27.10
N GLU A 92 5.96 13.31 -27.68
CA GLU A 92 6.52 13.04 -28.99
C GLU A 92 5.44 13.04 -30.07
N CYS A 93 5.86 13.40 -31.28
CA CYS A 93 5.03 13.39 -32.49
C CYS A 93 4.21 12.10 -32.63
N PRO A 94 3.09 12.15 -33.38
CA PRO A 94 2.17 11.02 -33.45
C PRO A 94 2.85 9.79 -34.06
N TYR A 95 2.91 8.73 -33.29
CA TYR A 95 3.26 7.39 -33.71
C TYR A 95 2.02 6.64 -34.18
N THR A 96 2.22 5.56 -34.93
CA THR A 96 1.13 4.68 -35.38
C THR A 96 1.25 3.33 -34.69
N VAL A 97 0.15 2.85 -34.12
CA VAL A 97 0.11 1.52 -33.53
C VAL A 97 0.29 0.47 -34.62
N LEU A 98 1.38 -0.29 -34.55
CA LEU A 98 1.69 -1.38 -35.49
C LEU A 98 1.03 -2.68 -35.05
N LYS A 99 1.10 -3.00 -33.75
CA LYS A 99 0.57 -4.26 -33.20
C LYS A 99 0.21 -4.13 -31.73
N ARG A 100 -0.97 -4.62 -31.34
CA ARG A 100 -1.34 -4.80 -29.93
C ARG A 100 -0.75 -6.11 -29.41
N LEU A 101 0.08 -6.04 -28.37
CA LEU A 101 0.66 -7.23 -27.73
C LEU A 101 -0.20 -7.69 -26.55
N ASN A 102 -0.61 -6.74 -25.71
CA ASN A 102 -1.53 -6.93 -24.58
C ASN A 102 -2.47 -5.71 -24.48
N ASP A 103 -3.43 -5.74 -23.56
CA ASP A 103 -4.33 -4.59 -23.28
C ASP A 103 -3.60 -3.33 -22.86
N VAL A 104 -2.42 -3.47 -22.25
CA VAL A 104 -1.59 -2.35 -21.76
C VAL A 104 -0.36 -2.12 -22.63
N VAL A 105 0.06 -3.10 -23.43
CA VAL A 105 1.33 -3.06 -24.16
C VAL A 105 1.07 -3.06 -25.66
N VAL A 106 1.48 -1.96 -26.28
CA VAL A 106 1.30 -1.71 -27.70
C VAL A 106 2.67 -1.46 -28.34
N ARG A 107 2.87 -2.01 -29.54
CA ARG A 107 4.01 -1.69 -30.38
C ARG A 107 3.63 -0.53 -31.29
N ILE A 108 4.32 0.58 -31.13
CA ILE A 108 4.28 1.79 -31.96
C ILE A 108 5.45 1.83 -32.96
#